data_AF-A0A2H0J4H9-F1
#
_entry.id   AF-A0A2H0J4H9-F1
#
_cell.length_a   1.000
_cell.length_b   1.000
_cell.length_c   1.000
_cell.angle_alpha   90.00
_cell.angle_beta   90.00
_cell.angle_gamma   90.00
#
_symmetry.space_group_name_H-M   'P 1'
#
loop_
_entity.id
_entity.type
_entity.pdbx_description
1 polymer ?
#
loop_
_entity_poly.entity_id
_entity_poly.type
_entity_poly.pdbx_seq_one_letter_code
_entity_poly.pdbx_strand_id
1 'polypeptide(L)'
;MSCNESESGRIKLPKAEFNTVRKAVLSKATEVKMLEFEALEKLYEMVSAAIKGKRREGLDWQSIYDKQAEKLKVDSRVYRSYGFYSSKYDGVDILDLFYKLVVSSKVDGKYITKLVRPKKGDFKPEAKTMSFGTGWSGGISFDRDNSLVVWCVSENNHAVRDARDNVVARAFFGALNSVKWGRGSGGVIHYQSEYTREGLEHGDPGSTVSGRFGPLGKI
;
A
#
# COMPACT_ATOMS: atom_id res chain seq x y z
N MET A 1 8.56 4.73 -21.31
CA MET A 1 9.95 4.74 -20.82
C MET A 1 9.94 4.30 -19.36
N SER A 2 10.94 3.51 -18.94
CA SER A 2 11.19 3.27 -17.52
C SER A 2 11.69 4.56 -16.87
N CYS A 3 11.38 4.75 -15.59
CA CYS A 3 11.91 5.83 -14.76
C CYS A 3 12.00 5.29 -13.34
N ASN A 4 13.18 4.82 -12.94
CA ASN A 4 13.41 4.41 -11.55
C ASN A 4 13.49 5.65 -10.67
N GLU A 5 12.57 5.73 -9.71
CA GLU A 5 12.44 6.86 -8.80
C GLU A 5 12.29 6.39 -7.36
N SER A 6 12.79 7.20 -6.43
CA SER A 6 12.66 7.03 -4.99
C SER A 6 12.36 8.37 -4.34
N GLU A 7 11.77 8.33 -3.15
CA GLU A 7 11.43 9.54 -2.41
C GLU A 7 11.54 9.28 -0.92
N SER A 8 12.18 10.16 -0.16
CA SER A 8 12.25 10.01 1.28
C SER A 8 12.29 11.34 2.01
N GLY A 9 11.75 11.36 3.21
CA GLY A 9 11.76 12.57 4.03
C GLY A 9 11.44 12.31 5.48
N ARG A 10 11.90 13.22 6.32
CA ARG A 10 11.69 13.21 7.76
C ARG A 10 11.01 14.52 8.15
N ILE A 11 9.85 14.43 8.78
CA ILE A 11 9.04 15.58 9.14
C ILE A 11 8.77 15.54 10.64
N LYS A 12 9.26 16.54 11.36
CA LYS A 12 8.97 16.70 12.79
C LYS A 12 7.63 17.40 12.96
N LEU A 13 6.65 16.72 13.53
CA LEU A 13 5.32 17.27 13.80
C LEU A 13 5.31 18.04 15.12
N PRO A 14 4.51 19.10 15.26
CA PRO A 14 4.14 19.61 16.57
C PRO A 14 3.51 18.50 17.42
N LYS A 15 3.86 18.42 18.72
CA LYS A 15 3.34 17.37 19.62
C LYS A 15 1.81 17.29 19.63
N ALA A 16 1.13 18.44 19.57
CA ALA A 16 -0.33 18.52 19.54
C ALA A 16 -0.96 17.94 18.25
N GLU A 17 -0.23 17.98 17.13
CA GLU A 17 -0.73 17.58 15.81
C GLU A 17 -0.38 16.12 15.47
N PHE A 18 0.59 15.52 16.17
CA PHE A 18 1.08 14.17 15.90
C PHE A 18 -0.05 13.12 15.86
N ASN A 19 -0.89 13.11 16.90
CA ASN A 19 -1.99 12.14 16.98
C ASN A 19 -3.09 12.43 15.96
N THR A 20 -3.31 13.69 15.58
CA THR A 20 -4.29 14.07 14.55
C THR A 20 -3.87 13.52 13.20
N VAL A 21 -2.63 13.76 12.77
CA VAL A 21 -2.08 13.25 11.51
C VAL A 21 -2.11 11.72 11.49
N ARG A 22 -1.62 11.07 12.56
CA ARG A 22 -1.64 9.60 12.65
C ARG A 22 -3.04 9.01 12.56
N LYS A 23 -4.02 9.60 13.25
CA LYS A 23 -5.41 9.14 13.21
C LYS A 23 -6.03 9.27 11.82
N ALA A 24 -5.71 10.34 11.07
CA ALA A 24 -6.17 10.49 9.69
C ALA A 24 -5.65 9.35 8.80
N VAL A 25 -4.35 9.02 8.90
CA VAL A 25 -3.75 7.90 8.16
C VAL A 25 -4.35 6.56 8.58
N LEU A 26 -4.46 6.31 9.90
CA LEU A 26 -5.05 5.09 10.44
C LEU A 26 -6.50 4.90 10.00
N SER A 27 -7.30 5.97 10.02
CA SER A 27 -8.70 5.94 9.59
C SER A 27 -8.81 5.51 8.13
N LYS A 28 -8.00 6.12 7.25
CA LYS A 28 -8.03 5.77 5.82
C LYS A 28 -7.49 4.37 5.55
N ALA A 29 -6.43 3.96 6.25
CA ALA A 29 -5.92 2.59 6.15
C ALA A 29 -6.96 1.55 6.62
N THR A 30 -7.73 1.88 7.66
CA THR A 30 -8.82 1.02 8.14
C THR A 30 -9.94 0.91 7.11
N GLU A 31 -10.32 2.03 6.49
CA GLU A 31 -11.32 2.05 5.41
C GLU A 31 -10.91 1.14 4.23
N VAL A 32 -9.66 1.27 3.76
CA VAL A 32 -9.12 0.41 2.68
C VAL A 32 -9.16 -1.07 3.08
N LYS A 33 -8.75 -1.40 4.30
CA LYS A 33 -8.78 -2.80 4.75
C LYS A 33 -10.20 -3.35 4.90
N MET A 34 -11.16 -2.50 5.24
CA MET A 34 -12.57 -2.91 5.26
C MET A 34 -13.10 -3.17 3.84
N LEU A 35 -12.71 -2.37 2.84
CA LEU A 35 -13.03 -2.64 1.44
C LEU A 35 -12.38 -3.95 0.96
N GLU A 36 -11.11 -4.21 1.33
CA GLU A 36 -10.45 -5.50 1.07
C GLU A 36 -11.25 -6.66 1.68
N PHE A 37 -11.71 -6.52 2.93
CA PHE A 37 -12.51 -7.54 3.62
C PHE A 37 -13.83 -7.82 2.90
N GLU A 38 -14.57 -6.79 2.51
CA GLU A 38 -15.86 -6.92 1.81
C GLU A 38 -15.68 -7.60 0.43
N ALA A 39 -14.65 -7.21 -0.32
CA ALA A 39 -14.29 -7.87 -1.57
C ALA A 39 -13.91 -9.35 -1.36
N LEU A 40 -13.18 -9.64 -0.29
CA LEU A 40 -12.74 -10.98 0.06
C LEU A 40 -13.90 -11.89 0.51
N GLU A 41 -14.88 -11.36 1.26
CA GLU A 41 -16.10 -12.09 1.60
C GLU A 41 -16.88 -12.46 0.35
N LYS A 42 -17.07 -11.51 -0.57
CA LYS A 42 -17.75 -11.76 -1.83
C LYS A 42 -17.03 -12.83 -2.67
N LEU A 43 -15.70 -12.73 -2.79
CA LEU A 43 -14.90 -13.72 -3.51
C LEU A 43 -14.97 -15.10 -2.83
N TYR A 44 -14.94 -15.16 -1.50
CA TYR A 44 -15.10 -16.40 -0.75
C TYR A 44 -16.43 -17.08 -1.06
N GLU A 45 -17.55 -16.36 -1.05
CA GLU A 45 -18.87 -16.93 -1.36
C GLU A 45 -18.91 -17.48 -2.80
N MET A 46 -18.34 -16.77 -3.76
CA MET A 46 -18.25 -17.22 -5.16
C MET A 46 -17.41 -18.49 -5.30
N VAL A 47 -16.22 -18.54 -4.68
CA VAL A 47 -15.33 -19.70 -4.73
C VAL A 47 -15.94 -20.89 -3.99
N SER A 48 -16.49 -20.66 -2.80
CA SER A 48 -17.18 -21.67 -1.99
C SER A 48 -18.33 -22.33 -2.76
N ALA A 49 -19.16 -21.53 -3.44
CA ALA A 49 -20.23 -22.05 -4.30
C ALA A 49 -19.68 -22.86 -5.49
N ALA A 50 -18.60 -22.40 -6.13
CA ALA A 50 -17.99 -23.05 -7.30
C ALA A 50 -17.35 -24.42 -6.99
N ILE A 51 -16.92 -24.64 -5.74
CA ILE A 51 -16.29 -25.89 -5.29
C ILE A 51 -17.26 -26.81 -4.54
N LYS A 52 -18.51 -26.39 -4.31
CA LYS A 52 -19.52 -27.19 -3.59
C LYS A 52 -19.72 -28.55 -4.27
N GLY A 53 -19.60 -29.62 -3.49
CA GLY A 53 -19.75 -31.00 -3.96
C GLY A 53 -18.54 -31.58 -4.71
N LYS A 54 -17.46 -30.81 -4.91
CA LYS A 54 -16.23 -31.28 -5.57
C LYS A 54 -15.21 -31.78 -4.55
N ARG A 55 -14.44 -32.81 -4.92
CA ARG A 55 -13.28 -33.27 -4.13
C ARG A 55 -12.14 -32.25 -4.26
N ARG A 56 -11.50 -31.91 -3.14
CA ARG A 56 -10.48 -30.83 -3.08
C ARG A 56 -9.16 -31.19 -3.78
N GLU A 57 -8.81 -32.47 -3.83
CA GLU A 57 -7.53 -32.97 -4.35
C GLU A 57 -7.35 -32.79 -5.87
N GLY A 58 -8.43 -32.52 -6.61
CA GLY A 58 -8.41 -32.31 -8.06
C GLY A 58 -8.94 -30.95 -8.51
N LEU A 59 -9.02 -29.97 -7.60
CA LEU A 59 -9.46 -28.62 -7.96
C LEU A 59 -8.36 -27.88 -8.71
N ASP A 60 -8.68 -27.45 -9.92
CA ASP A 60 -7.90 -26.45 -10.65
C ASP A 60 -8.22 -25.06 -10.09
N TRP A 61 -7.42 -24.63 -9.10
CA TRP A 61 -7.57 -23.33 -8.45
C TRP A 61 -7.35 -22.16 -9.41
N GLN A 62 -6.50 -22.32 -10.43
CA GLN A 62 -6.27 -21.28 -11.43
C GLN A 62 -7.53 -21.07 -12.28
N SER A 63 -8.12 -22.16 -12.80
CA SER A 63 -9.39 -22.05 -13.56
C SER A 63 -10.54 -21.50 -12.71
N ILE A 64 -10.57 -21.82 -11.41
CA ILE A 64 -11.58 -21.25 -10.49
C ILE A 64 -11.37 -19.75 -10.33
N TYR A 65 -10.12 -19.30 -10.12
CA TYR A 65 -9.75 -17.89 -10.05
C TYR A 65 -10.15 -17.16 -11.33
N ASP A 66 -9.70 -17.62 -12.51
CA ASP A 66 -9.95 -16.95 -13.78
C ASP A 66 -11.45 -16.73 -14.02
N LYS A 67 -12.27 -17.76 -13.74
CA LYS A 67 -13.74 -17.68 -13.86
C LYS A 67 -14.39 -16.73 -12.85
N GLN A 68 -13.86 -16.62 -11.63
CA GLN A 68 -14.44 -15.71 -10.62
C GLN A 68 -13.99 -14.27 -10.87
N ALA A 69 -12.73 -14.07 -11.28
CA ALA A 69 -12.21 -12.79 -11.71
C ALA A 69 -13.03 -12.24 -12.91
N GLU A 70 -13.35 -13.07 -13.90
CA GLU A 70 -14.22 -12.65 -15.01
C GLU A 70 -15.60 -12.16 -14.52
N LYS A 71 -16.24 -12.91 -13.62
CA LYS A 71 -17.56 -12.58 -13.07
C LYS A 71 -17.60 -11.31 -12.22
N LEU A 72 -16.50 -10.98 -11.54
CA LEU A 72 -16.39 -9.74 -10.78
C LEU A 72 -16.30 -8.49 -11.67
N LYS A 73 -16.37 -8.65 -13.01
CA LYS A 73 -16.25 -7.58 -14.01
C LYS A 73 -15.02 -6.71 -13.75
N VAL A 74 -13.95 -7.39 -13.39
CA VAL A 74 -12.72 -6.75 -12.93
C VAL A 74 -12.19 -5.93 -14.08
N ASP A 75 -11.98 -4.64 -13.85
CA ASP A 75 -11.42 -3.78 -14.88
C ASP A 75 -10.00 -4.27 -15.16
N SER A 76 -9.84 -4.92 -16.31
CA SER A 76 -8.55 -5.39 -16.81
C SER A 76 -7.73 -4.26 -17.42
N ARG A 77 -8.10 -2.99 -17.21
CA ARG A 77 -7.21 -1.84 -17.42
C ARG A 77 -6.12 -1.84 -16.36
N VAL A 78 -5.18 -2.73 -16.61
CA VAL A 78 -4.19 -3.16 -15.65
C VAL A 78 -3.04 -2.18 -15.55
N TYR A 79 -2.67 -1.93 -14.31
CA TYR A 79 -1.35 -1.49 -13.89
C TYR A 79 -0.25 -2.41 -14.47
N ARG A 80 0.55 -1.89 -15.41
CA ARG A 80 1.68 -2.64 -15.97
C ARG A 80 2.88 -2.55 -15.02
N SER A 81 2.85 -3.32 -13.93
CA SER A 81 4.03 -3.51 -13.07
C SER A 81 4.61 -4.90 -13.33
N TYR A 82 5.85 -4.96 -13.83
CA TYR A 82 6.61 -6.19 -14.08
C TYR A 82 5.98 -7.26 -14.98
N GLY A 83 5.09 -6.90 -15.90
CA GLY A 83 4.49 -7.85 -16.85
C GLY A 83 3.41 -8.75 -16.25
N PHE A 84 3.03 -8.55 -14.98
CA PHE A 84 1.88 -9.20 -14.38
C PHE A 84 0.64 -8.34 -14.52
N TYR A 85 -0.44 -8.95 -15.01
CA TYR A 85 -1.71 -8.27 -15.12
C TYR A 85 -2.44 -8.34 -13.75
N SER A 86 -2.27 -7.36 -12.85
CA SER A 86 -3.14 -7.23 -11.66
C SER A 86 -4.54 -6.77 -12.06
N SER A 87 -5.56 -7.56 -11.73
CA SER A 87 -6.95 -7.23 -11.97
C SER A 87 -7.51 -6.54 -10.71
N LYS A 88 -8.06 -5.31 -10.86
CA LYS A 88 -8.55 -4.52 -9.71
C LYS A 88 -10.06 -4.50 -9.62
N TYR A 89 -10.61 -4.85 -8.46
CA TYR A 89 -12.01 -4.62 -8.10
C TYR A 89 -12.09 -3.60 -6.98
N ASP A 90 -12.69 -2.46 -7.27
CA ASP A 90 -12.78 -1.31 -6.36
C ASP A 90 -11.40 -0.88 -5.80
N GLY A 91 -10.36 -0.94 -6.66
CA GLY A 91 -8.98 -0.59 -6.30
C GLY A 91 -8.19 -1.69 -5.59
N VAL A 92 -8.80 -2.85 -5.29
CA VAL A 92 -8.15 -3.99 -4.62
C VAL A 92 -7.70 -5.04 -5.63
N ASP A 93 -6.50 -5.59 -5.45
CA ASP A 93 -5.94 -6.66 -6.29
C ASP A 93 -6.61 -8.01 -5.98
N ILE A 94 -7.41 -8.53 -6.92
CA ILE A 94 -8.15 -9.79 -6.69
C ILE A 94 -7.24 -11.01 -6.64
N LEU A 95 -6.09 -10.98 -7.31
CA LEU A 95 -5.16 -12.11 -7.26
C LEU A 95 -4.56 -12.23 -5.86
N ASP A 96 -4.16 -11.11 -5.26
CA ASP A 96 -3.72 -11.04 -3.87
C ASP A 96 -4.82 -11.53 -2.91
N LEU A 97 -6.07 -11.08 -3.11
CA LEU A 97 -7.22 -11.57 -2.33
C LEU A 97 -7.42 -13.08 -2.48
N PHE A 98 -7.31 -13.61 -3.70
CA PHE A 98 -7.49 -15.04 -3.93
C PHE A 98 -6.42 -15.87 -3.23
N TYR A 99 -5.15 -15.45 -3.27
CA TYR A 99 -4.08 -16.11 -2.53
C TYR A 99 -4.26 -16.04 -1.01
N LYS A 100 -4.90 -14.99 -0.49
CA LYS A 100 -5.30 -14.92 0.93
C LYS A 100 -6.41 -15.92 1.29
N LEU A 101 -7.29 -16.26 0.35
CA LEU A 101 -8.35 -17.27 0.57
C LEU A 101 -7.85 -18.70 0.47
N VAL A 102 -6.93 -18.96 -0.46
CA VAL A 102 -6.50 -20.31 -0.84
C VAL A 102 -5.15 -20.61 -0.20
N VAL A 103 -5.20 -21.18 1.00
CA VAL A 103 -3.99 -21.48 1.80
C VAL A 103 -3.54 -22.90 1.52
N SER A 104 -2.29 -23.05 1.06
CA SER A 104 -1.63 -24.33 0.90
C SER A 104 -0.67 -24.59 2.06
N SER A 105 -0.78 -25.76 2.68
CA SER A 105 0.06 -26.17 3.81
C SER A 105 0.53 -27.61 3.64
N LYS A 106 1.71 -27.95 4.15
CA LYS A 106 2.24 -29.32 4.10
C LYS A 106 1.83 -30.08 5.36
N VAL A 107 1.10 -31.18 5.20
CA VAL A 107 0.68 -32.08 6.28
C VAL A 107 1.11 -33.50 5.89
N ASP A 108 1.88 -34.16 6.74
CA ASP A 108 2.40 -35.52 6.52
C ASP A 108 3.09 -35.69 5.14
N GLY A 109 3.88 -34.70 4.75
CA GLY A 109 4.60 -34.72 3.47
C GLY A 109 3.78 -34.30 2.24
N LYS A 110 2.46 -34.16 2.37
CA LYS A 110 1.54 -33.80 1.27
C LYS A 110 1.07 -32.36 1.36
N TYR A 111 0.94 -31.67 0.23
CA TYR A 111 0.34 -30.34 0.18
C TYR A 111 -1.18 -30.46 0.23
N ILE A 112 -1.79 -29.79 1.21
CA ILE A 112 -3.23 -29.65 1.35
C ILE A 112 -3.59 -28.19 1.16
N THR A 113 -4.43 -27.93 0.15
CA THR A 113 -4.97 -26.61 -0.13
C THR A 113 -6.38 -26.48 0.46
N LYS A 114 -6.62 -25.41 1.23
CA LYS A 114 -7.88 -25.14 1.90
C LYS A 114 -8.38 -23.75 1.54
N LEU A 115 -9.68 -23.65 1.33
CA LEU A 115 -10.37 -22.36 1.30
C LEU A 115 -10.59 -21.90 2.75
N VAL A 116 -10.10 -20.71 3.08
CA VAL A 116 -10.23 -20.10 4.41
C VAL A 116 -11.23 -18.96 4.33
N ARG A 117 -12.20 -18.95 5.25
CA ARG A 117 -13.16 -17.85 5.36
C ARG A 117 -12.46 -16.64 6.00
N PRO A 118 -12.51 -15.45 5.39
CA PRO A 118 -11.93 -14.26 5.99
C PRO A 118 -12.67 -13.87 7.27
N LYS A 119 -11.94 -13.37 8.27
CA LYS A 119 -12.54 -12.83 9.49
C LYS A 119 -12.34 -11.33 9.54
N LYS A 120 -13.39 -10.59 9.89
CA LYS A 120 -13.36 -9.12 9.98
C LYS A 120 -12.26 -8.59 10.91
N GLY A 121 -11.90 -9.35 11.94
CA GLY A 121 -10.82 -8.99 12.87
C GLY A 121 -9.43 -8.91 12.22
N ASP A 122 -9.19 -9.72 11.18
CA ASP A 122 -7.89 -9.81 10.50
C ASP A 122 -7.60 -8.58 9.60
N PHE A 123 -8.62 -7.77 9.33
CA PHE A 123 -8.57 -6.60 8.45
C PHE A 123 -8.65 -5.28 9.20
N LYS A 124 -8.53 -5.27 10.53
CA LYS A 124 -8.50 -4.03 11.30
C LYS A 124 -7.07 -3.74 11.73
N PRO A 125 -6.45 -2.66 11.25
CA PRO A 125 -5.20 -2.20 11.82
C PRO A 125 -5.39 -1.94 13.32
N GLU A 126 -4.39 -2.31 14.13
CA GLU A 126 -4.45 -2.06 15.56
C GLU A 126 -4.43 -0.55 15.85
N ALA A 127 -5.11 -0.11 16.91
CA ALA A 127 -5.12 1.31 17.29
C ALA A 127 -3.72 1.88 17.56
N LYS A 128 -2.76 1.01 17.92
CA LYS A 128 -1.35 1.32 18.16
C LYS A 128 -0.46 1.26 16.91
N THR A 129 -1.02 1.00 15.72
CA THR A 129 -0.26 0.96 14.46
C THR A 129 0.45 2.28 14.22
N MET A 130 1.73 2.19 13.91
CA MET A 130 2.62 3.33 13.64
C MET A 130 3.26 3.27 12.25
N SER A 131 3.10 2.17 11.51
CA SER A 131 3.65 2.01 10.17
C SER A 131 2.54 1.61 9.21
N PHE A 132 2.48 2.30 8.07
CA PHE A 132 1.44 2.13 7.06
C PHE A 132 2.09 2.01 5.69
N GLY A 133 1.77 0.94 4.95
CA GLY A 133 2.20 0.79 3.57
C GLY A 133 1.36 1.67 2.64
N THR A 134 1.98 2.21 1.59
CA THR A 134 1.31 3.03 0.56
C THR A 134 1.51 2.41 -0.83
N GLY A 135 1.42 1.09 -0.91
CA GLY A 135 1.71 0.31 -2.11
C GLY A 135 2.92 -0.60 -1.90
N TRP A 136 3.53 -1.05 -3.00
CA TRP A 136 4.62 -2.03 -2.97
C TRP A 136 5.97 -1.43 -2.53
N SER A 137 6.20 -0.15 -2.86
CA SER A 137 7.50 0.50 -2.65
C SER A 137 7.48 1.56 -1.56
N GLY A 138 6.31 1.95 -1.05
CA GLY A 138 6.14 3.13 -0.20
C GLY A 138 5.62 2.82 1.21
N GLY A 139 6.01 3.66 2.17
CA GLY A 139 5.54 3.58 3.54
C GLY A 139 5.61 4.89 4.32
N ILE A 140 4.76 4.99 5.33
CA ILE A 140 4.70 6.06 6.32
C ILE A 140 4.97 5.43 7.69
N SER A 141 5.94 5.95 8.44
CA SER A 141 6.23 5.49 9.80
C SER A 141 6.24 6.64 10.80
N PHE A 142 5.56 6.43 11.93
CA PHE A 142 5.39 7.41 13.01
C PHE A 142 6.23 7.01 14.23
N ASP A 143 7.11 7.92 14.65
CA ASP A 143 7.87 7.83 15.89
C ASP A 143 7.25 8.77 16.93
N ARG A 144 6.60 8.17 17.94
CA ARG A 144 5.89 8.89 18.99
C ARG A 144 6.84 9.71 19.85
N ASP A 145 8.00 9.15 20.19
CA ASP A 145 8.88 9.70 21.20
C ASP A 145 9.55 10.96 20.66
N ASN A 146 9.87 10.96 19.36
CA ASN A 146 10.47 12.11 18.68
C ASN A 146 9.45 13.04 17.99
N SER A 147 8.16 12.68 18.00
CA SER A 147 7.11 13.34 17.20
C SER A 147 7.51 13.47 15.73
N LEU A 148 8.13 12.41 15.21
CA LEU A 148 8.68 12.36 13.87
C LEU A 148 7.80 11.47 12.99
N VAL A 149 7.60 11.87 11.73
CA VAL A 149 7.07 10.99 10.70
C VAL A 149 8.07 10.85 9.57
N VAL A 150 8.24 9.62 9.10
CA VAL A 150 9.12 9.24 8.01
C VAL A 150 8.27 8.83 6.83
N TRP A 151 8.51 9.48 5.69
CA TRP A 151 8.02 9.05 4.39
C TRP A 151 9.18 8.38 3.65
N CYS A 152 8.95 7.21 3.08
CA CYS A 152 9.96 6.50 2.32
C CYS A 152 9.31 5.74 1.17
N VAL A 153 9.90 5.88 -0.02
CA VAL A 153 9.58 5.17 -1.25
C VAL A 153 10.89 4.60 -1.77
N SER A 154 10.97 3.28 -1.84
CA SER A 154 12.11 2.55 -2.38
C SER A 154 12.23 2.76 -3.88
N GLU A 155 13.46 2.77 -4.38
CA GLU A 155 13.76 2.93 -5.81
C GLU A 155 13.05 1.86 -6.65
N ASN A 156 12.16 2.29 -7.53
CA ASN A 156 11.47 1.42 -8.48
C ASN A 156 10.90 2.24 -9.65
N ASN A 157 10.52 1.58 -10.73
CA ASN A 157 9.92 2.19 -11.90
C ASN A 157 8.56 2.84 -11.55
N HIS A 158 8.45 4.16 -11.68
CA HIS A 158 7.28 4.98 -11.29
C HIS A 158 6.86 4.88 -9.81
N ALA A 159 7.77 4.46 -8.92
CA ALA A 159 7.45 4.16 -7.53
C ALA A 159 6.82 5.34 -6.76
N VAL A 160 7.29 6.56 -7.02
CA VAL A 160 6.90 7.76 -6.27
C VAL A 160 5.52 8.20 -6.69
N ARG A 161 5.24 8.24 -8.00
CA ARG A 161 3.88 8.51 -8.50
C ARG A 161 2.89 7.52 -7.89
N ASP A 162 3.21 6.24 -7.98
CA ASP A 162 2.36 5.14 -7.50
C ASP A 162 2.10 5.23 -5.99
N ALA A 163 3.14 5.53 -5.22
CA ALA A 163 3.05 5.69 -3.77
C ALA A 163 2.23 6.95 -3.39
N ARG A 164 2.42 8.08 -4.10
CA ARG A 164 1.66 9.32 -3.84
C ARG A 164 0.20 9.22 -4.27
N ASP A 165 -0.11 8.42 -5.30
CA ASP A 165 -1.49 8.17 -5.73
C ASP A 165 -2.26 7.23 -4.82
N ASN A 166 -1.57 6.52 -3.92
CA ASN A 166 -2.21 5.68 -2.91
C ASN A 166 -3.11 6.51 -1.99
N VAL A 167 -4.32 6.01 -1.73
CA VAL A 167 -5.32 6.71 -0.91
C VAL A 167 -4.86 6.98 0.53
N VAL A 168 -4.00 6.12 1.09
CA VAL A 168 -3.40 6.32 2.42
C VAL A 168 -2.36 7.43 2.39
N ALA A 169 -1.53 7.50 1.34
CA ALA A 169 -0.59 8.59 1.14
C ALA A 169 -1.30 9.93 0.92
N ARG A 170 -2.38 9.95 0.12
CA ARG A 170 -3.21 11.15 -0.06
C ARG A 170 -3.79 11.66 1.26
N ALA A 171 -4.29 10.77 2.11
CA ALA A 171 -4.75 11.14 3.45
C ALA A 171 -3.63 11.69 4.33
N PHE A 172 -2.42 11.10 4.25
CA PHE A 172 -1.24 11.60 4.95
C PHE A 172 -0.85 13.01 4.51
N PHE A 173 -0.66 13.25 3.21
CA PHE A 173 -0.29 14.56 2.69
C PHE A 173 -1.40 15.60 2.90
N GLY A 174 -2.67 15.21 2.78
CA GLY A 174 -3.80 16.07 3.13
C GLY A 174 -3.80 16.48 4.60
N ALA A 175 -3.46 15.55 5.50
CA ALA A 175 -3.32 15.84 6.93
C ALA A 175 -2.13 16.77 7.20
N LEU A 176 -0.97 16.55 6.55
CA LEU A 176 0.20 17.43 6.66
C LEU A 176 -0.10 18.87 6.23
N ASN A 177 -0.89 19.05 5.16
CA ASN A 177 -1.28 20.38 4.70
C ASN A 177 -2.18 21.11 5.69
N SER A 178 -2.83 20.39 6.60
CA SER A 178 -3.71 20.94 7.63
C SER A 178 -3.00 21.19 8.98
N VAL A 179 -1.72 20.82 9.10
CA VAL A 179 -0.95 20.97 10.33
C VAL A 179 -0.69 22.45 10.62
N LYS A 180 -0.97 22.86 11.85
CA LYS A 180 -0.55 24.16 12.37
C LYS A 180 0.92 24.11 12.76
N TRP A 181 1.79 24.52 11.83
CA TRP A 181 3.23 24.50 12.05
C TRP A 181 3.69 25.53 13.09
N GLY A 182 4.71 25.16 13.86
CA GLY A 182 5.30 26.00 14.91
C GLY A 182 6.83 26.02 14.79
N ARG A 183 7.49 26.72 15.71
CA ARG A 183 8.97 26.75 15.75
C ARG A 183 9.53 25.35 16.00
N GLY A 184 10.55 24.96 15.23
CA GLY A 184 11.21 23.66 15.39
C GLY A 184 10.40 22.46 14.90
N SER A 185 9.36 22.68 14.09
CA SER A 185 8.63 21.63 13.36
C SER A 185 8.73 21.82 11.84
N GLY A 186 8.40 20.77 11.11
CA GLY A 186 8.54 20.71 9.66
C GLY A 186 9.57 19.69 9.21
N GLY A 187 9.94 19.78 7.94
CA GLY A 187 10.91 18.90 7.31
C GLY A 187 10.88 18.99 5.79
N VAL A 188 11.75 18.23 5.15
CA VAL A 188 11.90 18.19 3.70
C VAL A 188 11.75 16.75 3.21
N ILE A 189 11.15 16.61 2.05
CA ILE A 189 11.12 15.36 1.27
C ILE A 189 12.01 15.56 0.04
N HIS A 190 12.92 14.61 -0.15
CA HIS A 190 13.84 14.53 -1.27
C HIS A 190 13.36 13.46 -2.24
N TYR A 191 13.38 13.81 -3.53
CA TYR A 191 13.11 12.95 -4.66
C TYR A 191 14.41 12.65 -5.39
N GLN A 192 14.56 11.40 -5.84
CA GLN A 192 15.65 10.98 -6.70
C GLN A 192 15.09 10.14 -7.84
N SER A 193 15.65 10.32 -9.03
CA SER A 193 15.43 9.46 -10.18
C SER A 193 16.76 9.07 -10.84
N GLU A 194 16.71 8.04 -11.69
CA GLU A 194 17.86 7.63 -12.52
C GLU A 194 18.49 8.81 -13.28
N TYR A 195 17.66 9.71 -13.84
CA TYR A 195 18.12 10.89 -14.57
C TYR A 195 18.82 11.93 -13.68
N THR A 196 18.32 12.15 -12.46
CA THR A 196 19.00 13.08 -11.51
C THR A 196 20.32 12.52 -10.99
N ARG A 197 20.48 11.19 -10.98
CA ARG A 197 21.70 10.52 -10.55
C ARG A 197 22.77 10.55 -11.65
N GLU A 198 22.37 10.41 -12.92
CA GLU A 198 23.31 10.55 -14.05
C GLU A 198 23.78 12.00 -14.22
N GLY A 199 22.93 12.99 -13.92
CA GLY A 199 23.30 14.41 -13.88
C GLY A 199 24.40 14.78 -12.86
N LEU A 200 24.67 13.91 -11.87
CA LEU A 200 25.78 14.10 -10.91
C LEU A 200 27.15 14.15 -11.58
N GLU A 201 27.33 13.47 -12.72
CA GLU A 201 28.58 13.53 -13.51
C GLU A 201 28.85 14.95 -14.04
N HIS A 202 27.84 15.82 -14.05
CA HIS A 202 27.93 17.22 -14.48
C HIS A 202 27.75 18.24 -13.34
N GLY A 203 27.82 17.79 -12.07
CA GLY A 203 27.80 18.68 -10.90
C GLY A 203 26.43 19.10 -10.39
N ASP A 204 25.34 18.46 -10.86
CA ASP A 204 23.99 18.72 -10.39
C ASP A 204 23.72 17.98 -9.05
N PRO A 205 22.95 18.54 -8.10
CA PRO A 205 22.66 17.85 -6.85
C PRO A 205 21.78 16.63 -7.16
N GLY A 206 22.30 15.43 -6.90
CA GLY A 206 21.63 14.15 -7.15
C GLY A 206 20.36 13.87 -6.34
N SER A 207 19.68 14.91 -5.86
CA SER A 207 18.33 14.86 -5.28
C SER A 207 17.63 16.21 -5.42
N THR A 208 16.35 16.19 -5.77
CA THR A 208 15.49 17.38 -5.85
C THR A 208 14.56 17.43 -4.64
N VAL A 209 14.28 18.62 -4.11
CA VAL A 209 13.27 18.78 -3.05
C VAL A 209 11.86 18.69 -3.64
N SER A 210 11.10 17.67 -3.25
CA SER A 210 9.74 17.41 -3.73
C SER A 210 8.64 17.78 -2.74
N GLY A 211 9.00 18.18 -1.51
CA GLY A 211 8.08 18.65 -0.49
C GLY A 211 8.79 19.41 0.62
N ARG A 212 8.21 20.55 1.03
CA ARG A 212 8.68 21.37 2.15
C ARG A 212 7.53 21.59 3.12
N PHE A 213 7.75 21.29 4.40
CA PHE A 213 6.72 21.39 5.43
C PHE A 213 7.24 22.21 6.61
N GLY A 214 6.41 23.11 7.13
CA GLY A 214 6.72 23.92 8.30
C GLY A 214 7.99 24.80 8.19
N PRO A 215 8.38 25.49 9.27
CA PRO A 215 9.58 26.31 9.29
C PRO A 215 10.88 25.56 8.99
N LEU A 216 11.04 24.33 9.48
CA LEU A 216 12.26 23.53 9.20
C LEU A 216 12.42 23.18 7.72
N GLY A 217 11.33 23.16 6.94
CA GLY A 217 11.37 22.89 5.51
C GLY A 217 11.69 24.10 4.64
N LYS A 218 11.80 25.31 5.19
CA LYS A 218 12.10 26.55 4.44
C LYS A 218 13.59 26.90 4.36
N ILE A 219 14.41 26.18 5.13
CA ILE A 219 15.88 26.29 5.13
C ILE A 219 16.40 25.74 3.80
#